data_AF-A0A7C4USE4-F1
#
_entry.id   AF-A0A7C4USE4-F1
#
_cell.length_a   1.000
_cell.length_b   1.000
_cell.length_c   1.000
_cell.angle_alpha   90.00
_cell.angle_beta   90.00
_cell.angle_gamma   90.00
#
_symmetry.space_group_name_H-M   'P 1'
#
loop_
_entity.id
_entity.type
_entity.pdbx_description
1 polymer ?
#
loop_
_entity_poly.entity_id
_entity_poly.type
_entity_poly.pdbx_seq_one_letter_code
_entity_poly.pdbx_strand_id
1 'polypeptide(L)' 'KLVVIVVNLQSRAIRGVESNGMLLAGLDDNTLGILTVDRELKPGTKVT' A
#
# COMPACT_ATOMS: atom_id res chain seq x y z
N LYS A 1 2.89 -1.08 12.21
CA LYS A 1 3.77 -1.43 11.07
C LYS A 1 3.64 -0.35 10.02
N LEU A 2 4.75 0.12 9.45
CA LEU A 2 4.72 1.07 8.34
C LEU A 2 4.55 0.32 7.02
N VAL A 3 3.78 0.88 6.11
CA VAL A 3 3.47 0.33 4.78
C VAL A 3 3.35 1.47 3.77
N VAL A 4 3.57 1.16 2.50
CA VAL A 4 3.36 2.12 1.40
C VAL A 4 1.97 1.95 0.81
N ILE A 5 1.23 3.06 0.67
CA ILE A 5 -0.13 3.08 0.12
C ILE A 5 -0.17 3.95 -1.15
N VAL A 6 -0.73 3.41 -2.22
CA VAL A 6 -1.12 4.17 -3.41
C VAL A 6 -2.49 4.79 -3.18
N VAL A 7 -2.57 6.12 -3.22
CA VAL A 7 -3.74 6.90 -2.79
C VAL A 7 -4.46 7.67 -3.91
N ASN A 8 -3.93 7.66 -5.14
CA ASN A 8 -4.49 8.40 -6.28
C ASN A 8 -5.39 7.54 -7.18
N LEU A 9 -5.78 6.35 -6.74
CA LEU A 9 -6.70 5.48 -7.46
C LEU A 9 -8.13 5.88 -7.16
N GLN A 10 -9.03 5.68 -8.12
CA GLN A 10 -10.47 5.80 -7.86
C GLN A 10 -10.90 4.72 -6.86
N SER A 11 -11.72 5.11 -5.87
CA SER A 11 -12.28 4.18 -4.89
C SER A 11 -13.10 3.09 -5.58
N ARG A 12 -13.01 1.87 -5.06
CA ARG A 12 -13.74 0.70 -5.62
C ARG A 12 -14.28 -0.19 -4.52
N ALA A 13 -15.48 -0.73 -4.72
CA ALA A 13 -16.04 -1.74 -3.83
C ALA A 13 -15.37 -3.10 -4.08
N ILE A 14 -14.84 -3.73 -3.04
CA ILE A 14 -14.30 -5.09 -3.05
C ILE A 14 -15.14 -5.92 -2.08
N ARG A 15 -15.94 -6.85 -2.61
CA ARG A 15 -16.86 -7.70 -1.82
C ARG A 15 -17.80 -6.88 -0.91
N GLY A 16 -18.32 -5.76 -1.42
CA GLY A 16 -19.25 -4.88 -0.69
C GLY A 16 -18.60 -3.87 0.27
N VAL A 17 -17.26 -3.88 0.40
CA VAL A 17 -16.52 -2.90 1.22
C VAL A 17 -15.79 -1.91 0.31
N GLU A 18 -15.91 -0.62 0.60
CA GLU A 18 -15.19 0.42 -0.14
C GLU A 18 -13.69 0.39 0.16
N SER A 19 -12.90 0.26 -0.89
CA SER A 19 -11.43 0.34 -0.85
C SER A 19 -10.99 1.71 -1.37
N ASN A 20 -10.35 2.48 -0.49
CA ASN A 20 -9.88 3.86 -0.74
C ASN A 20 -8.38 3.95 -1.05
N GLY A 21 -7.74 2.83 -1.41
CA GLY A 21 -6.31 2.79 -1.68
C GLY A 21 -5.80 1.36 -1.83
N MET A 22 -4.50 1.26 -2.14
CA MET A 22 -3.85 -0.03 -2.39
C MET A 22 -2.51 -0.12 -1.67
N LEU A 23 -2.24 -1.26 -1.01
CA LEU A 23 -0.91 -1.55 -0.49
C LEU A 23 0.05 -1.83 -1.63
N LEU A 24 1.21 -1.18 -1.63
CA LEU A 24 2.26 -1.48 -2.60
C LEU A 24 3.01 -2.74 -2.17
N ALA A 25 3.11 -3.70 -3.09
CA ALA A 25 3.72 -4.99 -2.85
C ALA A 25 4.55 -5.41 -4.08
N GLY A 26 5.62 -6.17 -3.84
CA GLY A 26 6.36 -6.90 -4.85
C GLY A 26 5.85 -8.33 -4.92
N LEU A 27 5.73 -8.87 -6.13
CA LEU A 27 5.39 -10.26 -6.38
C LEU A 27 6.40 -10.83 -7.37
N ASP A 28 7.16 -11.82 -6.91
CA ASP A 28 7.98 -12.69 -7.76
C ASP A 28 7.39 -14.11 -7.74
N ASP A 29 7.96 -15.04 -8.51
CA ASP A 29 7.42 -16.37 -8.84
C ASP A 29 6.62 -17.06 -7.72
N ASN A 30 7.14 -17.06 -6.49
CA ASN A 30 6.49 -17.67 -5.33
C ASN A 30 6.42 -16.77 -4.09
N THR A 31 6.80 -15.50 -4.18
CA THR A 31 6.95 -14.65 -2.99
C THR A 31 6.20 -13.34 -3.14
N LEU A 32 5.28 -13.09 -2.19
CA LEU A 32 4.60 -11.82 -2.01
C LEU A 32 5.25 -11.06 -0.85
N GLY A 33 5.80 -9.88 -1.15
CA GLY A 33 6.41 -8.98 -0.17
C GLY A 33 5.68 -7.64 -0.11
N ILE A 34 5.36 -7.16 1.09
CA ILE A 34 4.82 -5.80 1.28
C ILE A 34 5.97 -4.80 1.40
N LEU A 35 5.89 -3.69 0.66
CA LEU A 35 6.90 -2.64 0.78
C LEU A 35 6.77 -1.90 2.12
N THR A 36 7.91 -1.68 2.76
CA THR A 36 8.07 -0.89 3.98
C THR A 36 9.22 0.09 3.79
N VAL A 37 9.32 1.05 4.70
CA VAL A 37 10.46 1.97 4.82
C VAL A 37 11.52 1.40 5.76
N ASP A 38 12.78 1.76 5.53
CA ASP A 38 13.94 1.33 6.31
C ASP A 38 14.05 2.03 7.67
N ARG A 39 13.34 3.14 7.85
CA ARG A 39 13.33 3.99 9.06
C ARG A 39 11.91 4.39 9.44
N GLU A 40 11.70 4.77 10.69
CA GLU A 40 10.42 5.30 11.11
C GLU A 40 10.12 6.66 10.47
N LEU A 41 8.92 6.77 9.89
CA LEU A 41 8.40 8.00 9.31
C LEU A 41 6.98 8.24 9.80
N LYS A 42 6.52 9.48 9.73
CA LYS A 42 5.15 9.83 10.09
C LYS A 42 4.18 9.23 9.06
N PRO A 43 3.01 8.71 9.48
CA PRO A 43 1.97 8.33 8.54
C PRO A 43 1.59 9.48 7.61
N GLY A 44 1.41 9.18 6.32
CA GLY A 44 1.10 10.20 5.31
C GLY A 44 2.32 10.94 4.74
N THR A 45 3.55 10.61 5.16
CA THR A 45 4.75 11.09 4.46
C THR A 45 4.70 10.67 2.99
N LYS A 46 4.81 11.66 2.09
CA LYS A 46 4.83 11.43 0.65
C LYS A 46 6.07 10.64 0.26
N VAL A 47 5.87 9.56 -0.50
CA VAL A 47 6.93 8.82 -1.16
C VAL A 47 7.35 9.60 -2.42
N THR A 48 8.65 9.80 -2.61
CA THR A 48 9.26 10.54 -3.72
C THR A 48 10.13 9.65 -4.56
#